data_AF-A0A0G1GS85-F1
#
_entry.id   AF-A0A0G1GS85-F1
#
_cell.length_a   1.000
_cell.length_b   1.000
_cell.length_c   1.000
_cell.angle_alpha   90.00
_cell.angle_beta   90.00
_cell.angle_gamma   90.00
#
_symmetry.space_group_name_H-M   'P 1'
#
loop_
_entity.id
_entity.type
_entity.pdbx_description
1 polymer ?
#
loop_
_entity_poly.entity_id
_entity_poly.type
_entity_poly.pdbx_seq_one_letter_code
_entity_poly.pdbx_strand_id
1 'polypeptide(L)'
;MDQNNIFEAAQAVISVELLTTLEWLITHEEVLLKELLQTALEDGLREKINKLQEDGSTNPTYMLENMTIFFERIEELLADLLTQEPRNEQRKTAPKLLSKAIGSIDQSTYDAKTINVSVEKTSRALKKNKSLNAKKLFFREFLKNWNPTKKNPVQ
;
A
#
# COMPACT_ATOMS: atom_id res chain seq x y z
N MET A 1 6.60 45.89 -14.33
CA MET A 1 7.41 44.65 -14.39
C MET A 1 8.13 44.56 -13.06
N ASP A 2 7.89 43.49 -12.30
CA ASP A 2 8.79 42.92 -11.30
C ASP A 2 8.24 41.56 -10.88
N GLN A 3 8.28 40.60 -11.81
CA GLN A 3 7.86 39.20 -11.57
C GLN A 3 8.90 38.41 -10.75
N ASN A 4 10.06 39.01 -10.43
CA ASN A 4 11.13 38.36 -9.67
C ASN A 4 10.94 38.38 -8.15
N ASN A 5 9.93 39.09 -7.62
CA ASN A 5 9.81 39.33 -6.18
C ASN A 5 8.73 38.47 -5.48
N ILE A 6 7.95 37.67 -6.23
CA ILE A 6 6.86 36.85 -5.66
C ILE A 6 7.41 35.56 -5.04
N PHE A 7 8.51 35.02 -5.59
CA PHE A 7 9.16 33.82 -5.06
C PHE A 7 9.97 34.07 -3.78
N GLU A 8 10.40 35.29 -3.50
CA GLU A 8 11.13 35.60 -2.26
C GLU A 8 10.21 35.62 -1.02
N ALA A 9 8.89 35.79 -1.19
CA ALA A 9 7.95 35.92 -0.08
C ALA A 9 7.17 34.63 0.27
N ALA A 10 7.21 33.61 -0.59
CA ALA A 10 6.45 32.37 -0.41
C ALA A 10 7.38 31.20 -0.05
N GLN A 11 7.83 31.16 1.20
CA GLN A 11 8.56 30.01 1.73
C GLN A 11 7.56 28.88 2.05
N ALA A 12 7.43 27.90 1.16
CA ALA A 12 6.71 26.66 1.47
C ALA A 12 7.50 25.89 2.54
N VAL A 13 6.90 25.72 3.72
CA VAL A 13 7.48 24.91 4.80
C VAL A 13 6.97 23.48 4.63
N ILE A 14 7.86 22.56 4.29
CA ILE A 14 7.55 21.14 4.08
C ILE A 14 8.07 20.36 5.28
N SER A 15 7.26 19.42 5.81
CA SER A 15 7.71 18.54 6.90
C SER A 15 8.84 17.62 6.45
N VAL A 16 9.77 17.34 7.37
CA VAL A 16 10.93 16.47 7.10
C VAL A 16 10.47 15.05 6.78
N GLU A 17 9.39 14.61 7.40
CA GLU A 17 8.72 13.34 7.20
C GLU A 17 8.20 13.20 5.77
N LEU A 18 7.56 14.24 5.23
CA LEU A 18 7.08 14.26 3.86
C LEU A 18 8.24 14.23 2.87
N LEU A 19 9.29 15.04 3.08
CA LEU A 19 10.49 15.03 2.24
C LEU A 19 11.16 13.65 2.22
N THR A 20 11.33 13.05 3.40
CA THR A 20 11.91 11.70 3.54
C THR A 20 11.05 10.66 2.82
N THR A 21 9.72 10.79 2.90
CA THR A 21 8.79 9.89 2.21
C THR A 21 8.90 10.00 0.70
N LEU A 22 8.96 11.23 0.15
CA LEU A 22 9.11 11.47 -1.28
C LEU A 22 10.45 10.93 -1.79
N GLU A 23 11.55 11.18 -1.07
CA GLU A 23 12.88 10.65 -1.40
C GLU A 23 12.87 9.12 -1.43
N TRP A 24 12.27 8.50 -0.42
CA TRP A 24 12.19 7.04 -0.34
C TRP A 24 11.41 6.44 -1.52
N LEU A 25 10.24 7.03 -1.86
CA LEU A 25 9.40 6.58 -2.97
C LEU A 25 10.12 6.70 -4.32
N ILE A 26 10.80 7.82 -4.57
CA ILE A 26 11.56 8.03 -5.81
C ILE A 26 12.69 7.00 -5.92
N THR A 27 13.36 6.71 -4.80
CA THR A 27 14.52 5.81 -4.78
C THR A 27 14.14 4.33 -4.93
N HIS A 28 13.01 3.90 -4.36
CA HIS A 28 12.68 2.48 -4.23
C HIS A 28 11.49 2.03 -5.08
N GLU A 29 10.57 2.93 -5.42
CA GLU A 29 9.30 2.62 -6.08
C GLU A 29 9.15 3.34 -7.43
N GLU A 30 10.27 3.65 -8.10
CA GLU A 30 10.31 4.36 -9.39
C GLU A 30 9.40 3.70 -10.44
N VAL A 31 9.36 2.36 -10.48
CA VAL A 31 8.53 1.60 -11.42
C VAL A 31 7.04 1.83 -11.15
N LEU A 32 6.60 1.72 -9.89
CA LEU A 32 5.21 1.97 -9.51
C LEU A 32 4.81 3.43 -9.78
N LEU A 33 5.71 4.38 -9.52
CA LEU A 33 5.47 5.79 -9.84
C LEU A 33 5.26 6.00 -11.34
N LYS A 34 6.05 5.34 -12.19
CA LYS A 34 5.88 5.39 -13.66
C LYS A 34 4.56 4.79 -14.09
N GLU A 35 4.17 3.64 -13.54
CA GLU A 35 2.89 3.00 -13.86
C GLU A 35 1.69 3.87 -13.43
N LEU A 36 1.76 4.49 -12.25
CA LEU A 36 0.75 5.42 -11.76
C LEU A 36 0.63 6.65 -12.69
N LEU A 37 1.75 7.24 -13.08
CA LEU A 37 1.78 8.38 -13.99
C LEU A 37 1.25 8.00 -15.38
N GLN A 38 1.61 6.83 -15.89
CA GLN A 38 1.10 6.34 -17.17
C GLN A 38 -0.43 6.17 -17.12
N THR A 39 -0.95 5.53 -16.07
CA THR A 39 -2.39 5.38 -15.87
C THR A 39 -3.08 6.74 -15.80
N ALA A 40 -2.52 7.69 -15.04
CA ALA A 40 -3.08 9.04 -14.93
C ALA A 40 -3.08 9.78 -16.28
N LEU A 41 -2.03 9.61 -17.10
CA LEU A 41 -1.95 10.17 -18.45
C LEU A 41 -3.01 9.59 -19.39
N GLU A 42 -3.33 8.30 -19.25
CA GLU A 42 -4.41 7.65 -19.99
C GLU A 42 -5.81 8.08 -19.48
N ASP A 43 -5.93 8.39 -18.19
CA ASP A 43 -7.18 8.82 -17.52
C ASP A 43 -7.46 10.33 -17.57
N GLY A 44 -6.84 11.07 -18.48
CA GLY A 44 -7.19 12.48 -18.73
C GLY A 44 -6.17 13.52 -18.23
N LEU A 45 -5.06 13.11 -17.62
CA LEU A 45 -4.01 14.07 -17.20
C LEU A 45 -3.33 14.71 -18.41
N ARG A 46 -3.19 13.98 -19.52
CA ARG A 46 -2.56 14.49 -20.76
C ARG A 46 -3.32 15.70 -21.31
N GLU A 47 -4.65 15.64 -21.32
CA GLU A 47 -5.54 16.71 -21.77
C GLU A 47 -5.47 17.92 -20.83
N LYS A 48 -5.36 17.69 -19.52
CA LYS A 48 -5.17 18.77 -18.55
C LYS A 48 -3.83 19.49 -18.74
N ILE A 49 -2.74 18.75 -18.95
CA ILE A 49 -1.42 19.33 -19.18
C ILE A 49 -1.43 20.17 -20.47
N ASN A 50 -2.01 19.63 -21.55
CA ASN A 50 -2.07 20.35 -22.82
C ASN A 50 -2.88 21.67 -22.70
N LYS A 51 -4.01 21.65 -21.99
CA LYS A 51 -4.79 22.86 -21.71
C LYS A 51 -3.99 23.90 -20.92
N LEU A 52 -3.27 23.47 -19.88
CA LEU A 52 -2.43 24.36 -19.08
C LEU A 52 -1.29 24.99 -19.91
N GLN A 53 -0.77 24.29 -20.90
CA GLN A 53 0.24 24.81 -21.83
C GLN A 53 -0.36 25.80 -22.84
N GLU A 54 -1.55 25.52 -23.36
CA GLU A 54 -2.28 26.37 -24.30
C GLU A 54 -2.75 27.69 -23.66
N ASP A 55 -3.21 27.64 -22.40
CA ASP A 55 -3.68 28.82 -21.67
C ASP A 55 -2.55 29.79 -21.30
N GLY A 56 -1.27 29.39 -21.45
CA GLY A 56 -0.10 30.25 -21.23
C GLY A 56 0.04 30.79 -19.80
N SER A 57 -0.82 30.33 -18.87
CA SER A 57 -0.93 30.85 -17.52
C SER A 57 -0.16 29.97 -16.53
N THR A 58 1.17 29.97 -16.62
CA THR A 58 1.99 29.64 -15.44
C THR A 58 1.93 30.82 -14.47
N ASN A 59 0.75 31.05 -13.87
CA ASN A 59 0.60 31.98 -12.78
C ASN A 59 1.39 31.42 -11.58
N PRO A 60 2.45 32.08 -11.10
CA PRO A 60 3.26 31.60 -9.99
C PRO A 60 2.43 31.29 -8.73
N THR A 61 1.37 32.08 -8.51
CA THR A 61 0.43 31.88 -7.39
C THR A 61 -0.35 30.58 -7.53
N TYR A 62 -0.83 30.26 -8.73
CA TYR A 62 -1.54 29.01 -9.01
C TYR A 62 -0.64 27.78 -8.82
N MET A 63 0.64 27.88 -9.21
CA MET A 63 1.60 26.80 -9.00
C MET A 63 1.87 26.56 -7.52
N LEU A 64 2.07 27.64 -6.75
CA LEU A 64 2.27 27.55 -5.31
C LEU A 64 1.04 26.95 -4.59
N GLU A 65 -0.17 27.40 -4.92
CA GLU A 65 -1.42 26.87 -4.36
C GLU A 65 -1.56 25.37 -4.63
N ASN A 66 -1.30 24.92 -5.87
CA ASN A 66 -1.37 23.51 -6.21
C ASN A 66 -0.29 22.69 -5.51
N MET A 67 0.92 23.23 -5.32
CA MET A 67 1.98 22.56 -4.57
C MET A 67 1.60 22.39 -3.10
N THR A 68 1.06 23.44 -2.47
CA THR A 68 0.59 23.38 -1.08
C THR A 68 -0.51 22.32 -0.94
N ILE A 69 -1.53 22.36 -1.79
CA ILE A 69 -2.64 21.38 -1.78
C ILE A 69 -2.11 19.96 -1.99
N PHE A 70 -1.15 19.77 -2.91
CA PHE A 70 -0.55 18.46 -3.14
C PHE A 70 0.18 17.94 -1.89
N PHE A 71 1.03 18.76 -1.27
CA PHE A 71 1.78 18.35 -0.09
C PHE A 71 0.89 18.10 1.12
N GLU A 72 -0.08 18.98 1.39
CA GLU A 72 -1.09 18.76 2.42
C GLU A 72 -1.80 17.42 2.22
N ARG A 73 -2.18 17.10 0.97
CA ARG A 73 -2.88 15.86 0.68
C ARG A 73 -2.02 14.61 0.90
N ILE A 74 -0.75 14.65 0.54
CA ILE A 74 0.16 13.52 0.79
C ILE A 74 0.42 13.37 2.30
N GLU A 75 0.54 14.48 3.03
CA GLU A 75 0.74 14.47 4.47
C GLU A 75 -0.48 13.90 5.21
N GLU A 76 -1.71 14.27 4.82
CA GLU A 76 -2.94 13.65 5.31
C GLU A 76 -2.95 12.14 5.08
N LEU A 77 -2.60 11.69 3.86
CA LEU A 77 -2.55 10.27 3.53
C LEU A 77 -1.48 9.53 4.34
N LEU A 78 -0.33 10.15 4.55
CA LEU A 78 0.75 9.59 5.38
C LEU A 78 0.29 9.47 6.84
N ALA A 79 -0.32 10.52 7.39
CA ALA A 79 -0.86 10.53 8.75
C ALA A 79 -1.95 9.46 8.93
N ASP A 80 -2.85 9.31 7.95
CA ASP A 80 -3.87 8.26 7.93
C ASP A 80 -3.24 6.86 7.92
N LEU A 81 -2.20 6.65 7.11
CA LEU A 81 -1.51 5.35 7.02
C LEU A 81 -0.69 5.02 8.27
N LEU A 82 -0.17 6.04 8.97
CA LEU A 82 0.58 5.89 10.22
C LEU A 82 -0.34 5.68 11.44
N THR A 83 -1.51 6.32 11.45
CA THR A 83 -2.50 6.21 12.53
C THR A 83 -3.40 4.98 12.38
N GLN A 84 -3.59 4.50 11.15
CA GLN A 84 -4.13 3.17 10.92
C GLN A 84 -3.11 2.13 11.39
N GLU A 85 -3.37 1.52 12.56
CA GLU A 85 -2.69 0.28 12.97
C GLU A 85 -2.56 -0.63 11.74
N PRO A 86 -1.41 -1.30 11.55
CA PRO A 86 -1.11 -1.97 10.30
C PRO A 86 -2.19 -3.00 9.99
N ARG A 87 -3.15 -2.65 9.12
CA ARG A 87 -4.04 -3.64 8.46
C ARG A 87 -3.21 -4.68 7.70
N ASN A 88 -1.96 -4.37 7.43
CA ASN A 88 -0.96 -5.28 6.90
C ASN A 88 -0.39 -6.28 7.94
N GLU A 89 -0.57 -6.13 9.25
CA GLU A 89 -0.22 -7.19 10.21
C GLU A 89 -1.18 -8.37 10.12
N GLN A 90 -2.43 -8.19 9.70
CA GLN A 90 -3.33 -9.32 9.46
C GLN A 90 -2.88 -10.15 8.23
N ARG A 91 -2.19 -9.54 7.26
CA ARG A 91 -1.54 -10.26 6.14
C ARG A 91 -0.09 -10.69 6.43
N LYS A 92 0.63 -10.01 7.34
CA LYS A 92 2.04 -10.32 7.73
C LYS A 92 2.16 -11.20 8.98
N THR A 93 1.06 -11.59 9.61
CA THR A 93 1.06 -12.55 10.75
C THR A 93 0.98 -14.01 10.33
N ALA A 94 1.08 -14.35 9.05
CA ALA A 94 1.66 -15.64 8.71
C ALA A 94 3.18 -15.49 8.89
N PRO A 95 3.82 -16.08 9.93
CA PRO A 95 5.27 -16.11 10.01
C PRO A 95 5.83 -16.50 8.64
N LYS A 96 6.88 -15.84 8.14
CA LYS A 96 7.49 -16.10 6.82
C LYS A 96 7.74 -17.59 6.52
N LEU A 97 7.77 -18.44 7.56
CA LEU A 97 7.82 -19.90 7.50
C LEU A 97 6.54 -20.58 6.96
N LEU A 98 5.37 -19.95 7.09
CA LEU A 98 4.07 -20.49 6.68
C LEU A 98 3.67 -20.11 5.27
N SER A 99 4.11 -18.96 4.75
CA SER A 99 3.80 -18.54 3.38
C SER A 99 4.28 -19.55 2.33
N LYS A 100 5.48 -20.12 2.52
CA LYS A 100 6.02 -21.19 1.68
C LYS A 100 5.22 -22.50 1.78
N ALA A 101 4.71 -22.82 2.97
CA ALA A 101 3.89 -24.02 3.18
C ALA A 101 2.47 -23.85 2.62
N ILE A 102 1.92 -22.64 2.66
CA ILE A 102 0.62 -22.29 2.06
C ILE A 102 0.71 -22.34 0.53
N GLY A 103 1.77 -21.78 -0.06
CA GLY A 103 1.98 -21.81 -1.50
C GLY A 103 2.19 -23.20 -2.11
N SER A 104 2.51 -24.22 -1.29
CA SER A 104 2.62 -25.62 -1.72
C SER A 104 1.32 -26.41 -1.65
N ILE A 105 0.23 -25.83 -1.13
CA ILE A 105 -1.08 -26.47 -1.08
C ILE A 105 -1.83 -26.05 -2.34
N ASP A 106 -2.39 -27.02 -3.06
CA ASP A 106 -3.17 -26.76 -4.27
C ASP A 106 -4.39 -25.89 -3.94
N GLN A 107 -4.41 -24.68 -4.50
CA GLN A 107 -5.45 -23.66 -4.30
C GLN A 107 -6.84 -24.12 -4.74
N SER A 108 -6.95 -25.15 -5.56
CA SER A 108 -8.23 -25.74 -5.95
C SER A 108 -8.90 -26.56 -4.85
N THR A 109 -8.17 -26.90 -3.78
CA THR A 109 -8.61 -27.89 -2.77
C THR A 109 -9.02 -27.31 -1.41
N TYR A 110 -8.90 -25.99 -1.23
CA TYR A 110 -9.22 -25.33 0.05
C TYR A 110 -9.94 -23.99 -0.13
N ASP A 111 -10.80 -23.67 0.84
CA ASP A 111 -11.42 -22.34 0.97
C ASP A 111 -10.42 -21.37 1.62
N ALA A 112 -10.27 -20.16 1.05
CA ALA A 112 -9.45 -19.08 1.61
C ALA A 112 -9.81 -18.78 3.08
N LYS A 113 -11.08 -19.00 3.47
CA LYS A 113 -11.53 -18.88 4.86
C LYS A 113 -10.82 -19.88 5.80
N THR A 114 -10.58 -21.11 5.35
CA THR A 114 -9.91 -22.15 6.15
C THR A 114 -8.44 -21.82 6.40
N ILE A 115 -7.75 -21.21 5.43
CA ILE A 115 -6.37 -20.74 5.62
C ILE A 115 -6.34 -19.62 6.64
N ASN A 116 -7.17 -18.59 6.47
CA ASN A 116 -7.15 -17.42 7.34
C ASN A 116 -7.42 -17.79 8.80
N VAL A 117 -8.42 -18.64 9.05
CA VAL A 117 -8.73 -19.14 10.41
C VAL A 117 -7.57 -19.94 11.00
N SER A 118 -6.89 -20.75 10.17
CA SER A 118 -5.77 -21.59 10.61
C SER A 118 -4.51 -20.78 10.89
N VAL A 119 -4.24 -19.74 10.09
CA VAL A 119 -3.17 -18.75 10.36
C VAL A 119 -3.46 -18.03 11.66
N GLU A 120 -4.67 -17.51 11.86
CA GLU A 120 -5.04 -16.76 13.05
C GLU A 120 -4.91 -17.60 14.33
N LYS A 121 -5.42 -18.84 14.32
CA LYS A 121 -5.26 -19.79 15.44
C LYS A 121 -3.78 -20.11 15.71
N THR A 122 -2.98 -20.23 14.64
CA THR A 122 -1.55 -20.51 14.77
C THR A 122 -0.79 -19.34 15.38
N SER A 123 -1.08 -18.13 14.93
CA SER A 123 -0.44 -16.91 15.41
C SER A 123 -0.82 -16.62 16.87
N ARG A 124 -2.08 -16.90 17.27
CA ARG A 124 -2.50 -16.85 18.68
C ARG A 124 -1.74 -17.86 19.55
N ALA A 125 -1.49 -19.07 19.06
CA ALA A 125 -0.75 -20.08 19.80
C ALA A 125 0.75 -19.75 19.91
N LEU A 126 1.37 -19.22 18.85
CA LEU A 126 2.77 -18.79 18.85
C LEU A 126 3.01 -17.55 19.72
N LYS A 127 2.03 -16.64 19.82
CA LYS A 127 2.07 -15.52 20.78
C LYS A 127 2.11 -16.02 22.23
N LYS A 128 1.42 -17.11 22.55
CA LYS A 128 1.39 -17.72 23.89
C LYS A 128 2.65 -18.55 24.19
N ASN A 129 3.24 -19.19 23.18
CA ASN A 129 4.46 -19.96 23.34
C ASN A 129 5.30 -19.92 22.05
N LYS A 130 6.39 -19.12 22.09
CA LYS A 130 7.26 -18.88 20.94
C LYS A 130 8.16 -20.07 20.57
N SER A 131 8.30 -21.09 21.43
CA SER A 131 9.13 -22.28 21.14
C SER A 131 8.41 -23.33 20.29
N LEU A 132 7.12 -23.14 20.00
CA LEU A 132 6.34 -24.08 19.21
C LEU A 132 6.71 -24.01 17.72
N ASN A 133 6.80 -25.17 17.07
CA ASN A 133 7.04 -25.25 15.64
C ASN A 133 5.81 -24.72 14.87
N ALA A 134 5.95 -23.52 14.30
CA ALA A 134 4.90 -22.81 13.57
C ALA A 134 4.28 -23.66 12.45
N LYS A 135 5.11 -24.39 11.68
CA LYS A 135 4.67 -25.20 10.54
C LYS A 135 3.80 -26.37 11.00
N LYS A 136 4.25 -27.11 12.02
CA LYS A 136 3.48 -28.23 12.59
C LYS A 136 2.15 -27.75 13.18
N LEU A 137 2.16 -26.60 13.84
CA LEU A 137 0.97 -26.04 14.47
C LEU A 137 -0.04 -25.53 13.42
N PHE A 138 0.45 -24.87 12.37
CA PHE A 138 -0.35 -24.49 11.22
C PHE A 138 -1.02 -25.68 10.55
N PHE A 139 -0.26 -26.74 10.21
CA PHE A 139 -0.86 -27.93 9.59
C PHE A 139 -1.89 -28.58 10.49
N ARG A 140 -1.66 -28.63 11.81
CA ARG A 140 -2.65 -29.17 12.74
C ARG A 140 -3.95 -28.35 12.73
N GLU A 141 -3.86 -27.03 12.78
CA GLU A 141 -5.06 -26.18 12.75
C GLU A 141 -5.72 -26.18 11.36
N PHE A 142 -4.93 -26.24 10.28
CA PHE A 142 -5.41 -26.38 8.91
C PHE A 142 -6.21 -27.66 8.72
N LEU A 143 -5.65 -28.82 9.07
CA LEU A 143 -6.32 -30.12 8.94
C LEU A 143 -7.59 -30.21 9.79
N LYS A 144 -7.63 -29.57 10.97
CA LYS A 144 -8.84 -29.52 11.81
C LYS A 144 -9.98 -28.70 11.18
N ASN A 145 -9.64 -27.64 10.46
CA ASN A 145 -10.61 -26.74 9.85
C ASN A 145 -10.85 -27.06 8.36
N TRP A 146 -10.10 -28.00 7.78
CA TRP A 146 -10.26 -28.44 6.40
C TRP A 146 -11.41 -29.43 6.30
N ASN A 147 -12.43 -29.07 5.54
CA ASN A 147 -13.56 -29.94 5.23
C ASN A 147 -13.65 -30.14 3.70
N PRO A 148 -12.95 -31.14 3.14
CA PRO A 148 -12.82 -31.31 1.69
C PRO A 148 -14.14 -31.70 0.99
N THR A 149 -15.19 -32.09 1.73
CA THR A 149 -16.47 -32.55 1.15
C THR A 149 -17.45 -31.44 0.75
N LYS A 150 -17.10 -30.14 0.88
CA LYS A 150 -18.10 -29.07 0.66
C LYS A 150 -18.19 -28.46 -0.74
N LYS A 151 -17.27 -28.71 -1.70
CA LYS A 151 -17.49 -28.39 -3.12
C LYS A 151 -16.65 -29.27 -4.04
N ASN A 152 -17.26 -30.34 -4.52
CA ASN A 152 -17.15 -30.83 -5.90
C ASN A 152 -18.39 -31.72 -6.15
N PRO A 153 -19.57 -31.15 -6.46
CA PRO A 153 -20.47 -31.87 -7.34
C PRO A 153 -19.76 -31.90 -8.70
N VAL A 154 -19.21 -33.07 -9.04
CA VAL A 154 -18.82 -33.37 -10.42
C VAL A 154 -20.07 -33.21 -11.28
N GLN A 155 -20.07 -32.20 -12.14
CA GLN A 155 -20.85 -32.15 -13.37
C GLN A 155 -19.93 -31.65 -14.47
#